data_AF-A0A1K2F8S9-F1
#
_entry.id   AF-A0A1K2F8S9-F1
#
_cell.length_a   1.000
_cell.length_b   1.000
_cell.length_c   1.000
_cell.angle_alpha   90.00
_cell.angle_beta   90.00
_cell.angle_gamma   90.00
#
_symmetry.space_group_name_H-M   'P 1'
#
loop_
_entity.id
_entity.type
_entity.pdbx_description
1 polymer ?
#
loop_
_entity_poly.entity_id
_entity_poly.type
_entity_poly.pdbx_seq_one_letter_code
_entity_poly.pdbx_strand_id
1 'polypeptide(L)'
;MDAANDIQQVLTVYAQAAALVQVPGRTGGDLEADARAFVNWLAVTDRRWLVVLDNVTDPDAIDPWWPDSQRGTGWTLATTRLKDPRLTGGGRARIDVDVYTPAEATDYLTARLTHDHKAHLADHQAPALAKALGHLPLALGHAAAYMLRENTSCSTYLEQFTDRATHLDKVLPHWADTERYGRQVTTTLLLALDATDQDPHGPLARAALRVAAYLDPAGQPAALWATNAFLTCLTHQQPAAVPARRNLSLRRRRTNAARTVTGDEEPQRCGSSTGMD
;
A
#
# COMPACT_ATOMS: atom_id res chain seq x y z
N MET A 1 -19.43 -17.72 -1.58
CA MET A 1 -18.37 -18.69 -1.87
C MET A 1 -17.22 -18.56 -0.86
N ASP A 2 -17.13 -17.41 -0.19
CA ASP A 2 -16.02 -17.03 0.69
C ASP A 2 -16.00 -17.75 2.06
N ALA A 3 -17.16 -17.96 2.69
CA ALA A 3 -17.24 -18.62 4.01
C ALA A 3 -16.63 -20.04 4.05
N ALA A 4 -16.71 -20.78 2.94
CA ALA A 4 -16.12 -22.11 2.85
C ALA A 4 -14.58 -22.06 2.80
N ASN A 5 -14.01 -21.02 2.20
CA ASN A 5 -12.56 -20.82 2.13
C ASN A 5 -12.00 -20.39 3.48
N ASP A 6 -12.73 -19.51 4.18
CA ASP A 6 -12.38 -19.01 5.51
C ASP A 6 -12.25 -20.15 6.53
N ILE A 7 -13.23 -21.08 6.56
CA ILE A 7 -13.14 -22.26 7.44
C ILE A 7 -11.93 -23.13 7.09
N GLN A 8 -11.69 -23.43 5.82
CA GLN A 8 -10.58 -24.31 5.42
C GLN A 8 -9.22 -23.74 5.84
N GLN A 9 -9.06 -22.41 5.79
CA GLN A 9 -7.87 -21.75 6.30
C GLN A 9 -7.74 -21.91 7.82
N VAL A 10 -8.82 -21.70 8.58
CA VAL A 10 -8.83 -21.89 10.04
C VAL A 10 -8.47 -23.33 10.40
N LEU A 11 -9.10 -24.31 9.77
CA LEU A 11 -8.79 -25.74 9.97
C LEU A 11 -7.33 -26.05 9.69
N THR A 12 -6.82 -25.54 8.57
CA THR A 12 -5.41 -25.73 8.16
C THR A 12 -4.45 -25.18 9.22
N VAL A 13 -4.65 -23.93 9.63
CA VAL A 13 -3.78 -23.26 10.60
C VAL A 13 -3.89 -23.91 11.98
N TYR A 14 -5.09 -24.27 12.43
CA TYR A 14 -5.29 -24.91 13.72
C TYR A 14 -4.68 -26.31 13.78
N ALA A 15 -4.83 -27.13 12.73
CA ALA A 15 -4.21 -28.44 12.67
C ALA A 15 -2.67 -28.34 12.65
N GLN A 16 -2.12 -27.35 11.93
CA GLN A 16 -0.69 -27.04 11.97
C GLN A 16 -0.23 -26.59 13.36
N ALA A 17 -0.99 -25.72 14.02
CA ALA A 17 -0.71 -25.30 15.39
C ALA A 17 -0.75 -26.49 16.36
N ALA A 18 -1.73 -27.40 16.20
CA ALA A 18 -1.82 -28.65 16.95
C ALA A 18 -0.53 -29.47 16.84
N ALA A 19 0.03 -29.55 15.63
CA ALA A 19 1.29 -30.26 15.36
C ALA A 19 2.47 -29.60 16.08
N LEU A 20 2.59 -28.27 15.98
CA LEU A 20 3.70 -27.50 16.54
C LEU A 20 3.73 -27.55 18.06
N VAL A 21 2.57 -27.48 18.71
CA VAL A 21 2.46 -27.52 20.18
C VAL A 21 2.27 -28.94 20.73
N GLN A 22 2.29 -29.94 19.86
CA GLN A 22 2.19 -31.37 20.19
C GLN A 22 0.95 -31.70 21.04
N VAL A 23 -0.22 -31.25 20.56
CA VAL A 23 -1.49 -31.46 21.27
C VAL A 23 -1.79 -32.96 21.44
N PRO A 24 -2.13 -33.42 22.66
CA PRO A 24 -2.58 -34.78 22.89
C PRO A 24 -3.83 -35.12 22.07
N GLY A 25 -3.86 -36.31 21.45
CA GLY A 25 -5.00 -36.78 20.66
C GLY A 25 -4.96 -36.38 19.17
N ARG A 26 -3.95 -35.60 18.75
CA ARG A 26 -3.68 -35.34 17.34
C ARG A 26 -3.29 -36.63 16.61
N THR A 27 -3.85 -36.87 15.43
CA THR A 27 -3.56 -38.07 14.63
C THR A 27 -2.80 -37.76 13.34
N GLY A 28 -2.90 -36.53 12.82
CA GLY A 28 -2.30 -36.15 11.54
C GLY A 28 -3.03 -36.70 10.31
N GLY A 29 -4.10 -37.49 10.49
CA GLY A 29 -4.85 -38.13 9.42
C GLY A 29 -6.14 -37.40 9.03
N ASP A 30 -6.65 -36.53 9.91
CA ASP A 30 -7.86 -35.74 9.70
C ASP A 30 -7.63 -34.30 10.17
N LEU A 31 -7.75 -33.38 9.22
CA LEU A 31 -7.53 -31.95 9.44
C LEU A 31 -8.51 -31.37 10.46
N GLU A 32 -9.78 -31.75 10.36
CA GLU A 32 -10.82 -31.22 11.23
C GLU A 32 -10.66 -31.75 12.66
N ALA A 33 -10.36 -33.04 12.81
CA ALA A 33 -10.08 -33.65 14.10
C ALA A 33 -8.85 -33.04 14.78
N ASP A 34 -7.77 -32.81 14.02
CA ASP A 34 -6.55 -32.19 14.52
C ASP A 34 -6.80 -30.73 14.95
N ALA A 35 -7.56 -29.96 14.16
CA ALA A 35 -7.96 -28.59 14.52
C ALA A 35 -8.84 -28.59 15.78
N ARG A 36 -9.75 -29.56 15.92
CA ARG A 36 -10.63 -29.70 17.09
C ARG A 36 -9.81 -30.01 18.34
N ALA A 37 -8.82 -30.88 18.23
CA ALA A 37 -7.90 -31.18 19.32
C ALA A 37 -7.20 -29.91 19.81
N PHE A 38 -6.76 -29.05 18.89
CA PHE A 38 -6.13 -27.77 19.23
C PHE A 38 -7.08 -26.83 19.99
N VAL A 39 -8.31 -26.62 19.51
CA VAL A 39 -9.31 -25.78 20.21
C VAL A 39 -9.58 -26.32 21.61
N ASN A 40 -9.77 -27.64 21.75
CA ASN A 40 -10.00 -28.27 23.05
C ASN A 40 -8.80 -28.10 23.98
N TRP A 41 -7.59 -28.20 23.45
CA TRP A 41 -6.36 -27.99 24.22
C TRP A 41 -6.20 -26.54 24.68
N LEU A 42 -6.51 -25.55 23.84
CA LEU A 42 -6.51 -24.13 24.21
C LEU A 42 -7.45 -23.85 25.39
N ALA A 43 -8.59 -24.54 25.46
CA ALA A 43 -9.55 -24.35 26.53
C ALA A 43 -9.02 -24.74 27.92
N VAL A 44 -8.15 -25.74 28.00
CA VAL A 44 -7.72 -26.35 29.27
C VAL A 44 -6.22 -26.24 29.56
N THR A 45 -5.43 -25.68 28.66
CA THR A 45 -3.98 -25.52 28.84
C THR A 45 -3.65 -24.42 29.84
N ASP A 46 -2.60 -24.65 30.65
CA ASP A 46 -2.05 -23.63 31.55
C ASP A 46 -1.12 -22.64 30.81
N ARG A 47 -0.88 -22.87 29.51
CA ARG A 47 -0.07 -21.97 28.68
C ARG A 47 -0.87 -20.72 28.34
N ARG A 48 -0.19 -19.57 28.36
CA ARG A 48 -0.77 -18.32 27.87
C ARG A 48 -0.85 -18.32 26.35
N TRP A 49 -1.98 -17.88 25.80
CA TRP A 49 -2.19 -17.85 24.35
C TRP A 49 -3.05 -16.66 23.90
N LEU A 50 -2.88 -16.29 22.63
CA LEU A 50 -3.73 -15.36 21.90
C LEU A 50 -4.02 -15.97 20.54
N VAL A 51 -5.29 -16.06 20.17
CA VAL A 51 -5.72 -16.41 18.82
C VAL A 51 -6.32 -15.18 18.16
N VAL A 52 -5.87 -14.88 16.94
CA VAL A 52 -6.41 -13.80 16.11
C VAL A 52 -7.17 -14.40 14.94
N LEU A 53 -8.48 -14.12 14.90
CA LEU A 53 -9.37 -14.48 13.80
C LEU A 53 -9.56 -13.24 12.91
N ASP A 54 -8.76 -13.13 11.87
CA ASP A 54 -8.81 -11.99 10.97
C ASP A 54 -9.94 -12.12 9.94
N ASN A 55 -10.63 -11.01 9.66
CA ASN A 55 -11.66 -10.88 8.64
C ASN A 55 -12.80 -11.92 8.72
N VAL A 56 -13.41 -12.08 9.90
CA VAL A 56 -14.57 -12.97 10.06
C VAL A 56 -15.75 -12.48 9.23
N THR A 57 -16.18 -13.29 8.23
CA THR A 57 -17.29 -12.98 7.32
C THR A 57 -18.56 -13.81 7.56
N ASP A 58 -18.46 -14.92 8.30
CA ASP A 58 -19.58 -15.79 8.65
C ASP A 58 -19.50 -16.20 10.13
N PRO A 59 -20.35 -15.60 11.00
CA PRO A 59 -20.39 -15.92 12.42
C PRO A 59 -20.75 -17.37 12.73
N ASP A 60 -21.62 -18.01 11.94
CA ASP A 60 -22.08 -19.38 12.23
C ASP A 60 -20.99 -20.40 11.84
N ALA A 61 -20.28 -20.12 10.75
CA ALA A 61 -19.13 -20.89 10.29
C ALA A 61 -18.00 -20.92 11.33
N ILE A 62 -17.72 -19.78 11.98
CA ILE A 62 -16.59 -19.64 12.90
C ILE A 62 -16.91 -20.05 14.34
N ASP A 63 -18.18 -20.02 14.76
CA ASP A 63 -18.58 -20.29 16.15
C ASP A 63 -18.04 -21.63 16.69
N PRO A 64 -18.08 -22.76 15.95
CA PRO A 64 -17.49 -24.02 16.41
C PRO A 64 -15.96 -23.97 16.59
N TRP A 65 -15.29 -22.98 16.00
CA TRP A 65 -13.83 -22.83 15.97
C TRP A 65 -13.35 -21.65 16.82
N TRP A 66 -14.25 -20.99 17.54
CA TRP A 66 -13.91 -19.90 18.45
C TRP A 66 -13.25 -20.45 19.72
N PRO A 67 -11.96 -20.18 19.98
CA PRO A 67 -11.32 -20.66 21.19
C PRO A 67 -11.84 -19.88 22.39
N ASP A 68 -12.24 -20.61 23.43
CA ASP A 68 -12.58 -20.05 24.73
C ASP A 68 -11.68 -20.64 25.80
N SER A 69 -11.27 -19.81 26.75
CA SER A 69 -10.28 -20.15 27.77
C SER A 69 -10.97 -20.42 29.11
N GLN A 70 -11.21 -21.70 29.44
CA GLN A 70 -11.83 -22.08 30.72
C GLN A 70 -10.95 -21.73 31.93
N ARG A 71 -9.62 -21.66 31.74
CA ARG A 71 -8.66 -21.31 32.79
C ARG A 71 -8.31 -19.81 32.86
N GLY A 72 -8.89 -18.98 31.99
CA GLY A 72 -8.51 -17.56 31.85
C GLY A 72 -7.06 -17.34 31.39
N THR A 73 -6.42 -18.32 30.76
CA THR A 73 -5.03 -18.27 30.27
C THR A 73 -4.90 -17.69 28.87
N GLY A 74 -5.99 -17.52 28.12
CA GLY A 74 -5.90 -16.98 26.77
C GLY A 74 -7.07 -16.12 26.31
N TRP A 75 -6.84 -15.49 25.17
CA TRP A 75 -7.72 -14.49 24.56
C TRP A 75 -7.94 -14.79 23.09
N THR A 76 -9.15 -14.54 22.61
CA THR A 76 -9.47 -14.54 21.19
C THR A 76 -9.81 -13.12 20.75
N LEU A 77 -9.07 -12.60 19.77
CA LEU A 77 -9.33 -11.32 19.12
C LEU A 77 -9.83 -11.60 17.71
N ALA A 78 -10.95 -11.01 17.32
CA ALA A 78 -11.46 -11.11 15.96
C ALA A 78 -11.58 -9.73 15.31
N THR A 79 -11.28 -9.65 14.02
CA THR A 79 -11.59 -8.48 13.19
C THR A 79 -12.74 -8.85 12.25
N THR A 80 -13.65 -7.92 12.00
CA THR A 80 -14.79 -8.14 11.10
C THR A 80 -15.34 -6.81 10.60
N ARG A 81 -15.99 -6.83 9.44
CA ARG A 81 -16.82 -5.71 8.96
C ARG A 81 -18.30 -5.86 9.36
N LEU A 82 -18.68 -7.00 9.93
CA LEU A 82 -20.05 -7.30 10.30
C LEU A 82 -20.46 -6.54 11.56
N LYS A 83 -21.68 -6.01 11.55
CA LYS A 83 -22.35 -5.47 12.75
C LYS A 83 -23.35 -6.49 13.32
N ASP A 84 -22.96 -7.76 13.34
CA ASP A 84 -23.81 -8.88 13.73
C ASP A 84 -23.82 -9.08 15.26
N PRO A 85 -24.98 -9.06 15.93
CA PRO A 85 -25.07 -9.30 17.38
C PRO A 85 -24.50 -10.66 17.83
N ARG A 86 -24.49 -11.68 16.97
CA ARG A 86 -23.93 -13.01 17.28
C ARG A 86 -22.45 -12.94 17.65
N LEU A 87 -21.71 -11.98 17.10
CA LEU A 87 -20.30 -11.76 17.41
C LEU A 87 -20.06 -11.09 18.77
N THR A 88 -21.12 -10.61 19.42
CA THR A 88 -21.08 -9.98 20.76
C THR A 88 -21.67 -10.87 21.87
N GLY A 89 -22.12 -12.09 21.54
CA GLY A 89 -22.61 -13.05 22.52
C GLY A 89 -21.49 -13.61 23.41
N GLY A 90 -21.83 -14.33 24.49
CA GLY A 90 -20.85 -15.08 25.28
C GLY A 90 -19.80 -14.23 26.03
N GLY A 91 -20.11 -12.97 26.36
CA GLY A 91 -19.20 -12.09 27.09
C GLY A 91 -18.13 -11.41 26.23
N ARG A 92 -18.21 -11.54 24.90
CA ARG A 92 -17.30 -10.88 23.96
C ARG A 92 -17.49 -9.35 23.98
N ALA A 93 -16.39 -8.62 24.11
CA ALA A 93 -16.38 -7.17 24.01
C ALA A 93 -16.19 -6.73 22.56
N ARG A 94 -17.05 -5.84 22.08
CA ARG A 94 -16.92 -5.19 20.77
C ARG A 94 -16.18 -3.87 20.92
N ILE A 95 -15.16 -3.68 20.09
CA ILE A 95 -14.46 -2.42 19.92
C ILE A 95 -14.78 -1.92 18.52
N ASP A 96 -15.52 -0.82 18.43
CA ASP A 96 -15.79 -0.17 17.15
C ASP A 96 -14.55 0.62 16.72
N VAL A 97 -14.05 0.31 15.52
CA VAL A 97 -12.96 1.05 14.87
C VAL A 97 -13.58 1.93 13.80
N ASP A 98 -13.54 3.24 14.01
CA ASP A 98 -14.06 4.25 13.08
C ASP A 98 -12.92 4.89 12.27
N VAL A 99 -13.28 5.82 11.40
CA VAL A 99 -12.35 6.74 10.76
C VAL A 99 -11.60 7.58 11.80
N TYR A 100 -10.47 8.18 11.40
CA TYR A 100 -9.78 9.11 12.28
C TYR A 100 -10.62 10.33 12.59
N THR A 101 -10.44 10.89 13.79
CA THR A 101 -10.90 12.24 14.07
C THR A 101 -10.17 13.25 13.17
N PRO A 102 -10.72 14.47 12.95
CA PRO A 102 -10.06 15.49 12.14
C PRO A 102 -8.63 15.83 12.59
N ALA A 103 -8.38 15.80 13.91
CA ALA A 103 -7.06 16.01 14.48
C ALA A 103 -6.12 14.84 14.15
N GLU A 104 -6.51 13.60 14.47
CA GLU A 104 -5.72 12.39 14.17
C GLU A 104 -5.39 12.28 12.67
N ALA A 105 -6.33 12.62 11.79
CA ALA A 105 -6.12 12.57 10.35
C ALA A 105 -5.07 13.60 9.86
N THR A 106 -5.12 14.82 10.40
CA THR A 106 -4.16 15.89 10.08
C THR A 106 -2.79 15.57 10.68
N ASP A 107 -2.76 15.07 11.90
CA ASP A 107 -1.56 14.65 12.61
C ASP A 107 -0.89 13.48 11.89
N TYR A 108 -1.67 12.51 11.40
CA TYR A 108 -1.17 11.40 10.59
C TYR A 108 -0.42 11.91 9.35
N LEU A 109 -1.03 12.79 8.55
CA LEU A 109 -0.40 13.33 7.34
C LEU A 109 0.90 14.07 7.68
N THR A 110 0.83 14.95 8.69
CA THR A 110 1.97 15.77 9.11
C THR A 110 3.11 14.90 9.62
N ALA A 111 2.82 13.93 10.49
CA ALA A 111 3.80 13.01 11.06
C ALA A 111 4.42 12.12 9.98
N ARG A 112 3.60 11.55 9.08
CA ARG A 112 4.06 10.66 8.02
C ARG A 112 4.99 11.37 7.04
N LEU A 113 4.66 12.61 6.65
CA LEU A 113 5.48 13.43 5.75
C LEU A 113 6.76 13.94 6.45
N THR A 114 6.67 14.28 7.73
CA THR A 114 7.83 14.71 8.53
C THR A 114 8.83 13.58 8.75
N HIS A 115 8.34 12.36 9.00
CA HIS A 115 9.18 11.17 9.19
C HIS A 115 10.09 10.91 7.98
N ASP A 116 9.60 11.13 6.76
CA ASP A 116 10.39 11.00 5.52
C ASP A 116 11.11 12.30 5.10
N HIS A 117 11.33 13.22 6.05
CA HIS A 117 12.04 14.49 5.83
C HIS A 117 11.38 15.42 4.78
N LYS A 118 10.06 15.29 4.58
CA LYS A 118 9.27 16.10 3.62
C LYS A 118 8.16 16.89 4.32
N ALA A 119 8.43 17.41 5.51
CA ALA A 119 7.48 18.23 6.29
C ALA A 119 6.91 19.42 5.50
N HIS A 120 7.68 19.99 4.56
CA HIS A 120 7.24 21.10 3.71
C HIS A 120 6.07 20.75 2.77
N LEU A 121 5.78 19.47 2.54
CA LEU A 121 4.61 19.03 1.76
C LEU A 121 3.31 19.15 2.56
N ALA A 122 3.38 19.13 3.90
CA ALA A 122 2.23 19.31 4.80
C ALA A 122 1.89 20.81 4.96
N ASP A 123 1.44 21.43 3.88
CA ASP A 123 1.04 22.85 3.88
C ASP A 123 -0.31 23.09 4.60
N HIS A 124 -0.75 24.34 4.61
CA HIS A 124 -1.98 24.78 5.27
C HIS A 124 -3.26 24.06 4.80
N GLN A 125 -3.24 23.34 3.68
CA GLN A 125 -4.38 22.55 3.20
C GLN A 125 -4.45 21.13 3.77
N ALA A 126 -3.51 20.70 4.62
CA ALA A 126 -3.54 19.37 5.23
C ALA A 126 -4.89 19.02 5.92
N PRO A 127 -5.54 19.91 6.70
CA PRO A 127 -6.86 19.63 7.27
C PRO A 127 -7.97 19.48 6.21
N ALA A 128 -7.92 20.30 5.14
CA ALA A 128 -8.88 20.24 4.05
C ALA A 128 -8.73 18.95 3.24
N LEU A 129 -7.48 18.53 2.99
CA LEU A 129 -7.17 17.25 2.37
C LEU A 129 -7.66 16.08 3.22
N ALA A 130 -7.36 16.09 4.52
CA ALA A 130 -7.81 15.05 5.44
C ALA A 130 -9.33 14.88 5.42
N LYS A 131 -10.07 15.99 5.36
CA LYS A 131 -11.53 15.99 5.21
C LYS A 131 -11.99 15.46 3.86
N ALA A 132 -11.36 15.86 2.76
CA ALA A 132 -11.71 15.37 1.42
C ALA A 132 -11.51 13.84 1.29
N LEU A 133 -10.49 13.31 1.97
CA LEU A 133 -10.21 11.88 2.08
C LEU A 133 -11.14 11.14 3.06
N GLY A 134 -12.13 11.82 3.63
CA GLY A 134 -13.10 11.24 4.55
C GLY A 134 -12.50 10.82 5.90
N HIS A 135 -11.32 11.33 6.24
CA HIS A 135 -10.55 10.91 7.42
C HIS A 135 -10.24 9.40 7.46
N LEU A 136 -10.31 8.72 6.31
CA LEU A 136 -10.08 7.28 6.19
C LEU A 136 -8.58 6.98 6.30
N PRO A 137 -8.13 6.18 7.29
CA PRO A 137 -6.71 5.86 7.45
C PRO A 137 -6.06 5.30 6.17
N LEU A 138 -6.77 4.44 5.44
CA LEU A 138 -6.27 3.86 4.18
C LEU A 138 -6.12 4.92 3.07
N ALA A 139 -7.11 5.79 2.89
CA ALA A 139 -7.05 6.85 1.88
C ALA A 139 -5.97 7.89 2.20
N LEU A 140 -5.79 8.23 3.49
CA LEU A 140 -4.70 9.06 3.98
C LEU A 140 -3.33 8.43 3.71
N GLY A 141 -3.20 7.12 3.91
CA GLY A 141 -1.98 6.37 3.61
C GLY A 141 -1.63 6.38 2.12
N HIS A 142 -2.61 6.16 1.24
CA HIS A 142 -2.41 6.28 -0.22
C HIS A 142 -1.97 7.69 -0.61
N ALA A 143 -2.66 8.72 -0.10
CA ALA A 143 -2.34 10.12 -0.37
C ALA A 143 -0.93 10.48 0.08
N ALA A 144 -0.54 10.08 1.30
CA ALA A 144 0.80 10.33 1.83
C ALA A 144 1.87 9.64 0.97
N ALA A 145 1.67 8.37 0.58
CA ALA A 145 2.60 7.64 -0.27
C ALA A 145 2.76 8.31 -1.65
N TYR A 146 1.66 8.77 -2.25
CA TYR A 146 1.69 9.53 -3.50
C TYR A 146 2.47 10.85 -3.34
N MET A 147 2.12 11.66 -2.34
CA MET A 147 2.77 12.95 -2.08
C MET A 147 4.28 12.80 -1.85
N LEU A 148 4.70 11.75 -1.15
CA LEU A 148 6.11 11.45 -0.93
C LEU A 148 6.84 11.07 -2.22
N ARG A 149 6.23 10.21 -3.05
CA ARG A 149 6.82 9.76 -4.32
C ARG A 149 6.88 10.89 -5.35
N GLU A 150 5.76 11.56 -5.58
CA GLU A 150 5.61 12.61 -6.60
C GLU A 150 6.04 13.99 -6.10
N ASN A 151 6.53 14.09 -4.85
CA ASN A 151 6.95 15.33 -4.21
C ASN A 151 5.89 16.45 -4.30
N THR A 152 4.64 16.10 -3.99
CA THR A 152 3.45 16.95 -4.14
C THR A 152 2.96 17.42 -2.78
N SER A 153 2.59 18.69 -2.63
CA SER A 153 2.05 19.25 -1.39
C SER A 153 0.59 18.84 -1.15
N CYS A 154 0.10 19.03 0.08
CA CYS A 154 -1.30 18.78 0.42
C CYS A 154 -2.27 19.60 -0.45
N SER A 155 -1.97 20.88 -0.73
CA SER A 155 -2.78 21.72 -1.61
C SER A 155 -2.88 21.15 -3.03
N THR A 156 -1.74 20.86 -3.66
CA THR A 156 -1.71 20.33 -5.04
C THR A 156 -2.35 18.95 -5.14
N TYR A 157 -2.15 18.08 -4.15
CA TYR A 157 -2.79 16.77 -4.14
C TYR A 157 -4.31 16.88 -3.94
N LEU A 158 -4.78 17.80 -3.10
CA LEU A 158 -6.22 18.06 -2.90
C LEU A 158 -6.90 18.48 -4.21
N GLU A 159 -6.27 19.32 -5.02
CA GLU A 159 -6.77 19.71 -6.35
C GLU A 159 -6.91 18.49 -7.27
N GLN A 160 -5.85 17.68 -7.39
CA GLN A 160 -5.85 16.45 -8.20
C GLN A 160 -6.93 15.47 -7.74
N PHE A 161 -7.05 15.28 -6.42
CA PHE A 161 -8.06 14.41 -5.82
C PHE A 161 -9.48 14.88 -6.11
N THR A 162 -9.74 16.18 -5.97
CA THR A 162 -11.08 16.74 -6.18
C THR A 162 -11.50 16.65 -7.66
N ASP A 163 -10.57 16.92 -8.58
CA ASP A 163 -10.84 16.77 -10.02
C ASP A 163 -11.12 15.30 -10.38
N ARG A 164 -10.26 14.38 -9.90
CA ARG A 164 -10.43 12.94 -10.16
C ARG A 164 -11.70 12.38 -9.56
N ALA A 165 -12.05 12.78 -8.33
CA ALA A 165 -13.30 12.39 -7.68
C ALA A 165 -14.53 12.85 -8.49
N THR A 166 -14.52 14.10 -8.95
CA THR A 166 -15.58 14.69 -9.80
C THR A 166 -15.73 13.93 -11.11
N HIS A 167 -14.62 13.52 -11.73
CA HIS A 167 -14.68 12.68 -12.93
C HIS A 167 -15.25 11.29 -12.63
N LEU A 168 -14.84 10.68 -11.51
CA LEU A 168 -15.35 9.38 -11.08
C LEU A 168 -16.85 9.43 -10.77
N ASP A 169 -17.39 10.55 -10.25
CA ASP A 169 -18.85 10.75 -10.04
C ASP A 169 -19.66 10.64 -11.34
N LYS A 170 -19.06 10.99 -12.47
CA LYS A 170 -19.74 10.93 -13.78
C LYS A 170 -19.76 9.51 -14.38
N VAL A 171 -18.86 8.63 -13.94
CA VAL A 171 -18.61 7.34 -14.61
C VAL A 171 -18.97 6.15 -13.72
N LEU A 172 -18.78 6.25 -12.41
CA LEU A 172 -19.04 5.17 -11.47
C LEU A 172 -20.44 5.32 -10.85
N PRO A 173 -21.34 4.34 -11.02
CA PRO A 173 -22.66 4.39 -10.42
C PRO A 173 -22.61 4.50 -8.90
N HIS A 174 -23.52 5.28 -8.32
CA HIS A 174 -23.59 5.51 -6.86
C HIS A 174 -23.75 4.23 -6.03
N TRP A 175 -24.26 3.14 -6.61
CA TRP A 175 -24.44 1.85 -5.95
C TRP A 175 -23.19 0.96 -5.99
N ALA A 176 -22.17 1.31 -6.78
CA ALA A 176 -20.91 0.56 -6.83
C ALA A 176 -20.07 0.74 -5.56
N ASP A 177 -20.38 1.75 -4.74
CA ASP A 177 -19.77 1.94 -3.42
C ASP A 177 -20.70 1.41 -2.33
N THR A 178 -20.72 0.08 -2.16
CA THR A 178 -21.55 -0.59 -1.16
C THR A 178 -21.12 -0.29 0.27
N GLU A 179 -19.89 0.19 0.48
CA GLU A 179 -19.31 0.42 1.80
C GLU A 179 -19.20 1.92 2.19
N ARG A 180 -19.61 2.87 1.33
CA ARG A 180 -19.56 4.35 1.51
C ARG A 180 -18.16 4.99 1.62
N TYR A 181 -17.10 4.22 1.78
CA TYR A 181 -15.70 4.68 1.77
C TYR A 181 -14.92 4.21 0.53
N GLY A 182 -15.55 3.41 -0.33
CA GLY A 182 -14.93 2.87 -1.53
C GLY A 182 -14.53 3.99 -2.50
N ARG A 183 -15.28 5.09 -2.57
CA ARG A 183 -15.02 6.18 -3.51
C ARG A 183 -13.72 6.94 -3.22
N GLN A 184 -13.44 7.33 -1.98
CA GLN A 184 -12.20 8.04 -1.63
C GLN A 184 -11.00 7.14 -1.88
N VAL A 185 -11.06 5.89 -1.41
CA VAL A 185 -10.01 4.89 -1.62
C VAL A 185 -9.78 4.65 -3.12
N THR A 186 -10.86 4.46 -3.90
CA THR A 186 -10.78 4.28 -5.36
C THR A 186 -10.14 5.48 -6.03
N THR A 187 -10.53 6.70 -5.64
CA THR A 187 -9.95 7.94 -6.21
C THR A 187 -8.45 8.01 -5.94
N THR A 188 -8.01 7.74 -4.70
CA THR A 188 -6.57 7.72 -4.37
C THR A 188 -5.81 6.63 -5.13
N LEU A 189 -6.42 5.44 -5.31
CA LEU A 189 -5.82 4.36 -6.09
C LEU A 189 -5.68 4.74 -7.57
N LEU A 190 -6.70 5.37 -8.15
CA LEU A 190 -6.67 5.81 -9.54
C LEU A 190 -5.60 6.86 -9.77
N LEU A 191 -5.42 7.82 -8.86
CA LEU A 191 -4.31 8.78 -8.94
C LEU A 191 -2.95 8.07 -8.89
N ALA A 192 -2.78 7.11 -7.98
CA ALA A 192 -1.55 6.32 -7.90
C ALA A 192 -1.29 5.51 -9.18
N LEU A 193 -2.33 4.98 -9.81
CA LEU A 193 -2.22 4.28 -11.10
C LEU A 193 -1.85 5.23 -12.25
N ASP A 194 -2.43 6.44 -12.28
CA ASP A 194 -2.12 7.44 -13.29
C ASP A 194 -0.64 7.89 -13.17
N ALA A 195 -0.13 8.09 -11.94
CA ALA A 195 1.29 8.35 -11.70
C ALA A 195 2.19 7.13 -11.97
N THR A 196 1.67 5.91 -11.79
CA THR A 196 2.39 4.69 -12.16
C THR A 196 2.57 4.61 -13.68
N ASP A 197 1.58 5.02 -14.46
CA ASP A 197 1.67 5.00 -15.93
C ASP A 197 2.73 5.95 -16.50
N GLN A 198 3.08 7.01 -15.76
CA GLN A 198 4.15 7.94 -16.15
C GLN A 198 5.55 7.44 -15.75
N ASP A 199 5.64 6.36 -14.96
CA ASP A 199 6.91 5.78 -14.54
C ASP A 199 7.51 4.88 -15.64
N PRO A 200 8.84 4.88 -15.85
CA PRO A 200 9.50 3.97 -16.80
C PRO A 200 9.18 2.48 -16.58
N HIS A 201 8.89 2.08 -15.33
CA HIS A 201 8.50 0.73 -14.93
C HIS A 201 6.97 0.56 -14.79
N GLY A 202 6.19 1.59 -15.09
CA GLY A 202 4.73 1.60 -15.03
C GLY A 202 4.04 0.42 -15.73
N PRO A 203 4.43 0.06 -16.96
CA PRO A 203 3.84 -1.09 -17.67
C PRO A 203 3.99 -2.41 -16.91
N LEU A 204 5.12 -2.63 -16.23
CA LEU A 204 5.36 -3.82 -15.41
C LEU A 204 4.46 -3.84 -14.18
N ALA A 205 4.36 -2.72 -13.48
CA ALA A 205 3.47 -2.58 -12.33
C ALA A 205 2.00 -2.79 -12.73
N ARG A 206 1.55 -2.18 -13.83
CA ARG A 206 0.21 -2.39 -14.41
C ARG A 206 -0.08 -3.86 -14.72
N ALA A 207 0.89 -4.57 -15.31
CA ALA A 207 0.74 -5.97 -15.63
C ALA A 207 0.60 -6.84 -14.37
N ALA A 208 1.45 -6.61 -13.37
CA ALA A 208 1.38 -7.30 -12.09
C ALA A 208 0.03 -7.04 -11.38
N LEU A 209 -0.41 -5.78 -11.33
CA LEU A 209 -1.69 -5.41 -10.72
C LEU A 209 -2.90 -6.01 -11.46
N ARG A 210 -2.85 -6.10 -12.79
CA ARG A 210 -3.90 -6.80 -13.57
C ARG A 210 -3.98 -8.27 -13.21
N VAL A 211 -2.84 -8.95 -13.08
CA VAL A 211 -2.83 -10.36 -12.63
C VAL A 211 -3.37 -10.44 -11.21
N ALA A 212 -2.92 -9.58 -10.29
CA ALA A 212 -3.38 -9.55 -8.91
C ALA A 212 -4.90 -9.40 -8.79
N ALA A 213 -5.52 -8.61 -9.69
CA ALA A 213 -6.97 -8.38 -9.69
C ALA A 213 -7.81 -9.63 -10.05
N TYR A 214 -7.21 -10.67 -10.64
CA TYR A 214 -7.89 -11.95 -10.92
C TYR A 214 -7.67 -13.01 -9.83
N LEU A 215 -6.82 -12.71 -8.84
CA LEU A 215 -6.47 -13.63 -7.78
C LEU A 215 -7.35 -13.41 -6.56
N ASP A 216 -7.38 -14.41 -5.67
CA ASP A 216 -8.13 -14.35 -4.42
C ASP A 216 -7.60 -13.21 -3.51
N PRO A 217 -8.48 -12.30 -3.03
CA PRO A 217 -8.09 -11.23 -2.11
C PRO A 217 -7.64 -11.73 -0.73
N ALA A 218 -8.00 -12.95 -0.32
CA ALA A 218 -7.62 -13.53 0.97
C ALA A 218 -6.15 -13.98 1.02
N GLY A 219 -5.48 -14.06 -0.11
CA GLY A 219 -4.05 -14.37 -0.16
C GLY A 219 -3.63 -15.14 -1.40
N GLN A 220 -2.34 -15.07 -1.68
CA GLN A 220 -1.76 -15.63 -2.89
C GLN A 220 -0.43 -16.31 -2.54
N PRO A 221 -0.14 -17.50 -3.08
CA PRO A 221 1.14 -18.13 -2.86
C PRO A 221 2.27 -17.24 -3.37
N ALA A 222 3.23 -16.88 -2.51
CA ALA A 222 4.37 -16.05 -2.91
C ALA A 222 5.14 -16.65 -4.11
N ALA A 223 5.17 -17.97 -4.22
CA ALA A 223 5.79 -18.70 -5.32
C ALA A 223 5.16 -18.39 -6.69
N LEU A 224 3.87 -18.02 -6.75
CA LEU A 224 3.19 -17.65 -7.99
C LEU A 224 3.92 -16.50 -8.70
N TRP A 225 4.30 -15.49 -7.92
CA TRP A 225 4.99 -14.28 -8.39
C TRP A 225 6.43 -14.54 -8.85
N ALA A 226 6.99 -15.71 -8.53
CA ALA A 226 8.32 -16.14 -8.98
C ALA A 226 8.26 -17.16 -10.14
N THR A 227 7.07 -17.51 -10.65
CA THR A 227 6.95 -18.49 -11.74
C THR A 227 7.49 -17.94 -13.07
N ASN A 228 8.09 -18.81 -13.89
CA ASN A 228 8.54 -18.46 -15.23
C ASN A 228 7.39 -17.90 -16.10
N ALA A 229 6.17 -18.40 -15.93
CA ALA A 229 4.99 -17.91 -16.66
C ALA A 229 4.70 -16.44 -16.33
N PHE A 230 4.70 -16.08 -15.03
CA PHE A 230 4.50 -14.70 -14.61
C PHE A 230 5.64 -13.79 -15.05
N LEU A 231 6.90 -14.23 -14.88
CA LEU A 231 8.07 -13.47 -15.32
C LEU A 231 8.07 -13.23 -16.84
N THR A 232 7.69 -14.24 -17.63
CA THR A 232 7.56 -14.11 -19.10
C THR A 232 6.45 -13.13 -19.46
N CYS A 233 5.30 -13.19 -18.78
CA CYS A 233 4.21 -12.22 -18.95
C CYS A 233 4.70 -10.79 -18.72
N LEU A 234 5.49 -10.55 -17.66
CA LEU A 234 6.09 -9.24 -17.39
C LEU A 234 7.07 -8.80 -18.48
N THR A 235 7.95 -9.69 -18.97
CA THR A 235 8.91 -9.37 -20.03
C THR A 235 8.23 -8.90 -21.32
N HIS A 236 7.08 -9.49 -21.66
CA HIS A 236 6.28 -9.06 -22.82
C HIS A 236 5.67 -7.66 -22.68
N GLN A 237 5.63 -7.09 -21.47
CA GLN A 237 5.10 -5.76 -21.19
C GLN A 237 6.19 -4.69 -21.14
N GLN A 238 7.47 -5.06 -21.28
CA GLN A 238 8.53 -4.08 -21.44
C GLN A 238 8.41 -3.42 -22.81
N PRO A 239 8.35 -2.09 -22.89
CA PRO A 239 8.46 -1.41 -24.17
C PRO A 239 9.79 -1.80 -24.82
N ALA A 240 9.76 -2.12 -26.12
CA ALA A 240 10.97 -2.41 -26.87
C ALA A 240 11.97 -1.28 -26.63
N ALA A 241 13.15 -1.63 -26.12
CA ALA A 241 14.20 -0.65 -25.84
C ALA A 241 14.40 0.20 -27.10
N VAL A 242 14.07 1.49 -27.02
CA VAL A 242 14.40 2.43 -28.10
C VAL A 242 15.92 2.35 -28.25
N PRO A 243 16.46 1.89 -29.39
CA PRO A 243 17.90 1.81 -29.54
C PRO A 243 18.45 3.22 -29.35
N ALA A 244 19.33 3.37 -28.35
CA ALA A 244 20.01 4.62 -28.08
C ALA A 244 20.55 5.16 -29.41
N ARG A 245 20.02 6.31 -29.86
CA ARG A 245 20.52 6.98 -31.06
C ARG A 245 22.02 7.14 -30.87
N ARG A 246 22.81 6.40 -31.66
CA ARG A 246 24.26 6.60 -31.76
C ARG A 246 24.46 8.06 -32.15
N ASN A 247 24.84 8.89 -31.19
CA ASN A 247 25.33 10.23 -31.45
C ASN A 247 26.59 10.08 -32.31
N LEU A 248 26.42 10.21 -33.63
CA LEU A 248 27.51 10.39 -34.58
C LEU A 248 28.16 11.73 -34.25
N SER A 249 29.21 11.69 -33.43
CA SER A 249 30.07 12.83 -33.17
C SER A 249 30.82 13.19 -34.46
N LEU A 250 30.35 14.24 -35.13
CA LEU A 250 31.12 14.90 -36.18
C LEU A 250 32.35 15.56 -35.54
N ARG A 251 33.48 14.84 -35.57
CA ARG A 251 34.80 15.41 -35.28
C ARG A 251 35.11 16.50 -36.31
N ARG A 252 34.94 17.77 -35.92
CA ARG A 252 35.57 18.90 -36.63
C ARG A 252 37.08 18.81 -36.44
N ARG A 253 37.80 18.48 -37.51
CA ARG A 253 39.27 18.64 -37.59
C ARG A 253 39.59 20.14 -37.53
N ARG A 254 40.34 20.55 -36.50
CA ARG A 254 41.07 21.83 -36.50
C ARG A 254 42.33 21.64 -37.36
N THR A 255 42.41 22.33 -38.48
CA THR A 255 43.66 22.55 -39.21
C THR A 255 44.36 23.77 -38.62
N ASN A 256 45.54 23.56 -38.02
CA ASN A 256 46.49 24.61 -37.70
C ASN A 256 47.14 25.11 -38.99
N ALA A 257 47.11 26.42 -39.22
CA ALA A 257 48.07 27.10 -40.08
C ALA A 257 48.72 28.20 -39.23
N ALA A 258 50.00 28.00 -38.92
CA ALA A 258 50.84 28.99 -38.28
C ALA A 258 51.26 30.06 -39.30
N ARG A 259 51.29 31.33 -38.87
CA ARG A 259 52.20 32.34 -39.41
C ARG A 259 52.61 33.31 -38.31
N THR A 260 53.88 33.20 -37.94
CA THR A 260 54.67 34.12 -37.12
C THR A 260 55.10 35.33 -37.95
N VAL A 261 55.00 36.56 -37.40
CA VAL A 261 55.84 37.76 -37.61
C VAL A 261 55.56 38.67 -36.39
N THR A 262 56.37 38.67 -35.33
CA THR A 262 57.53 39.55 -35.01
C THR A 262 57.28 41.07 -35.06
N GLY A 263 57.52 41.74 -33.93
CA GLY A 263 58.24 43.03 -33.87
C GLY A 263 57.43 44.28 -33.51
N ASP A 264 57.64 44.75 -32.28
CA ASP A 264 57.85 46.13 -31.80
C ASP A 264 57.08 47.33 -32.41
N GLU A 265 56.37 48.08 -31.55
CA GLU A 265 56.73 49.44 -31.12
C GLU A 265 55.70 50.03 -30.13
N GLU A 266 56.21 50.63 -29.05
CA GLU A 266 55.55 51.47 -28.03
C GLU A 266 55.24 52.90 -28.60
N PRO A 267 54.76 53.90 -27.83
CA PRO A 267 53.58 54.01 -26.94
C PRO A 267 52.71 55.25 -27.31
N GLN A 268 51.48 55.38 -26.79
CA GLN A 268 50.93 56.73 -26.56
C GLN A 268 49.83 56.82 -25.49
N ARG A 269 50.02 57.83 -24.65
CA ARG A 269 49.27 58.23 -23.45
C ARG A 269 47.87 58.78 -23.77
N CYS A 270 46.96 58.57 -22.83
CA CYS A 270 46.06 59.55 -22.18
C CYS A 270 44.99 58.71 -21.46
N GLY A 271 44.69 58.85 -20.17
CA GLY A 271 44.80 60.00 -19.31
C GLY A 271 43.61 59.92 -18.34
N SER A 272 43.91 59.92 -17.04
CA SER A 272 43.10 60.43 -15.91
C SER A 272 41.68 59.86 -15.69
N SER A 273 41.43 59.16 -14.58
CA SER A 273 41.11 59.73 -13.23
C SER A 273 39.61 60.01 -13.13
N THR A 274 38.84 59.63 -12.11
CA THR A 274 39.08 59.72 -10.64
C THR A 274 38.01 58.85 -9.95
N GLY A 275 38.35 57.98 -8.98
CA GLY A 275 38.15 58.22 -7.53
C GLY A 275 36.67 58.04 -7.13
N MET A 276 36.22 56.90 -6.58
CA MET A 276 36.43 56.35 -5.23
C MET A 276 35.77 57.21 -4.14
N ASP A 277 34.61 56.75 -3.67
CA ASP A 277 34.32 56.36 -2.28
C ASP A 277 33.32 55.19 -2.31
#